data_AF-A0A929WAW6-F1
#
_entry.id   AF-A0A929WAW6-F1
#
_cell.length_a   1.000
_cell.length_b   1.000
_cell.length_c   1.000
_cell.angle_alpha   90.00
_cell.angle_beta   90.00
_cell.angle_gamma   90.00
#
_symmetry.space_group_name_H-M   'P 1'
#
loop_
_entity.id
_entity.type
_entity.pdbx_description
1 polymer ?
#
loop_
_entity_poly.entity_id
_entity_poly.type
_entity_poly.pdbx_seq_one_letter_code
_entity_poly.pdbx_strand_id
1 'polypeptide(L)'
;EVRRVGRQMGMPEHLINRHPFPGPGLAVRILGDITREKVRVLQEADDIFIRGLRDYKIRMDVDQARRVLAAGVPAGAPRHGEIEVSLYDQVWQAGVILLPVKSVGVMGDERTYEQAVALRAVTSTDAMTADWSHLPYDFLARVSNEIINKVRGVNRVCYDISSKPPSTIEWE
;
A
#
# COMPACT_ATOMS: atom_id res chain seq x y z
N GLU A 1 -18.55 12.43 4.52
CA GLU A 1 -19.95 12.52 4.03
C GLU A 1 -20.25 11.57 2.87
N VAL A 2 -19.49 11.64 1.77
CA VAL A 2 -19.68 10.78 0.58
C VAL A 2 -19.74 9.27 0.91
N ARG A 3 -18.84 8.76 1.75
CA ARG A 3 -18.84 7.33 2.16
C ARG A 3 -20.14 6.91 2.86
N ARG A 4 -20.75 7.80 3.66
CA ARG A 4 -22.03 7.54 4.34
C ARG A 4 -23.17 7.42 3.35
N VAL A 5 -23.21 8.33 2.37
CA VAL A 5 -24.20 8.29 1.27
C VAL A 5 -24.03 7.00 0.46
N GLY A 6 -22.80 6.63 0.11
CA GLY A 6 -22.52 5.37 -0.59
C GLY A 6 -23.07 4.14 0.15
N ARG A 7 -22.92 4.08 1.49
CA ARG A 7 -23.50 3.00 2.31
C ARG A 7 -25.03 2.99 2.25
N GLN A 8 -25.66 4.17 2.33
CA GLN A 8 -27.12 4.29 2.24
C GLN A 8 -27.67 3.88 0.87
N MET A 9 -26.86 4.02 -0.18
CA MET A 9 -27.20 3.57 -1.54
C MET A 9 -26.92 2.08 -1.78
N GLY A 10 -26.50 1.32 -0.76
CA GLY A 10 -26.21 -0.11 -0.88
C GLY A 10 -24.93 -0.42 -1.65
N MET A 11 -24.00 0.54 -1.78
CA MET A 11 -22.71 0.28 -2.42
C MET A 11 -21.90 -0.74 -1.60
N PRO A 12 -21.18 -1.66 -2.26
CA PRO A 12 -20.30 -2.61 -1.58
C PRO A 12 -19.25 -1.91 -0.70
N GLU A 13 -19.07 -2.39 0.54
CA GLU A 13 -18.16 -1.78 1.52
C GLU A 13 -16.70 -1.73 1.02
N HIS A 14 -16.28 -2.72 0.23
CA HIS A 14 -14.93 -2.75 -0.35
C HIS A 14 -14.68 -1.64 -1.39
N LEU A 15 -15.74 -1.10 -2.02
CA LEU A 15 -15.64 0.06 -2.91
C LEU A 15 -15.62 1.36 -2.10
N ILE A 16 -16.46 1.43 -1.06
CA ILE A 16 -16.54 2.60 -0.17
C ILE A 16 -15.22 2.81 0.56
N ASN A 17 -14.57 1.72 0.99
CA ASN A 17 -13.34 1.75 1.78
C ASN A 17 -12.07 1.66 0.95
N ARG A 18 -12.17 1.70 -0.38
CA ARG A 18 -10.99 1.69 -1.24
C ARG A 18 -10.12 2.93 -0.96
N HIS A 19 -8.79 2.72 -0.96
CA HIS A 19 -7.83 3.81 -0.99
C HIS A 19 -8.07 4.72 -2.21
N PRO A 20 -7.80 6.03 -2.09
CA PRO A 20 -7.80 6.89 -3.26
C PRO A 20 -6.79 6.36 -4.30
N PHE A 21 -7.13 6.52 -5.56
CA PHE A 21 -6.29 6.12 -6.69
C PHE A 21 -6.07 7.35 -7.59
N PRO A 22 -4.83 7.65 -8.01
CA PRO A 22 -4.53 8.85 -8.77
C PRO A 22 -5.23 8.84 -10.14
N GLY A 23 -5.57 10.03 -10.66
CA GLY A 23 -6.25 10.17 -11.96
C GLY A 23 -5.50 9.53 -13.14
N PRO A 24 -4.19 9.79 -13.31
CA PRO A 24 -3.35 9.10 -14.30
C PRO A 24 -3.10 7.60 -13.99
N GLY A 25 -3.55 7.11 -12.84
CA GLY A 25 -3.44 5.72 -12.43
C GLY A 25 -2.02 5.23 -12.24
N LEU A 26 -1.69 4.09 -12.85
CA LEU A 26 -0.36 3.48 -12.73
C LEU A 26 0.75 4.29 -13.42
N ALA A 27 0.42 5.24 -14.29
CA ALA A 27 1.40 6.03 -15.02
C ALA A 27 2.35 6.78 -14.07
N VAL A 28 1.81 7.39 -13.01
CA VAL A 28 2.57 8.13 -11.98
C VAL A 28 3.33 7.24 -10.99
N ARG A 29 3.22 5.92 -11.15
CA ARG A 29 3.92 4.91 -10.35
C ARG A 29 4.98 4.16 -11.15
N ILE A 30 5.14 4.48 -12.43
CA ILE A 30 6.18 3.93 -13.30
C ILE A 30 7.08 5.08 -13.69
N LEU A 31 8.23 5.19 -13.05
CA LEU A 31 9.14 6.29 -13.31
C LEU A 31 9.81 6.11 -14.69
N GLY A 32 9.81 7.19 -15.46
CA GLY A 32 10.28 7.20 -16.85
C GLY A 32 9.33 6.50 -17.82
N ASP A 33 9.87 5.86 -18.86
CA ASP A 33 9.03 5.35 -19.96
C ASP A 33 8.04 4.28 -19.51
N ILE A 34 6.77 4.45 -19.90
CA ILE A 34 5.69 3.50 -19.61
C ILE A 34 5.62 2.45 -20.71
N THR A 35 5.87 1.20 -20.34
CA THR A 35 5.77 0.04 -21.25
C THR A 35 4.80 -1.00 -20.71
N ARG A 36 4.26 -1.86 -21.60
CA ARG A 36 3.36 -2.95 -21.18
C ARG A 36 4.00 -3.89 -20.16
N GLU A 37 5.29 -4.15 -20.32
CA GLU A 37 6.06 -4.98 -19.39
C GLU A 37 6.14 -4.34 -18.00
N LYS A 38 6.48 -3.04 -17.93
CA LYS A 38 6.54 -2.31 -16.67
C LYS A 38 5.18 -2.21 -15.98
N VAL A 39 4.11 -2.01 -16.76
CA VAL A 39 2.73 -2.03 -16.23
C VAL A 39 2.41 -3.39 -15.60
N ARG A 40 2.74 -4.49 -16.27
CA ARG A 40 2.54 -5.84 -15.73
C ARG A 40 3.33 -6.05 -14.43
N VAL A 41 4.62 -5.72 -14.43
CA VAL A 41 5.49 -5.84 -13.26
C VAL A 41 4.94 -5.05 -12.08
N LEU A 42 4.52 -3.81 -12.31
CA LEU A 42 3.95 -2.96 -11.28
C LEU A 42 2.63 -3.54 -10.75
N GLN A 43 1.73 -4.02 -11.62
CA GLN A 43 0.47 -4.62 -11.20
C GLN A 43 0.67 -5.87 -10.33
N GLU A 44 1.61 -6.74 -10.70
CA GLU A 44 1.93 -7.96 -9.93
C GLU A 44 2.49 -7.61 -8.56
N ALA A 45 3.40 -6.63 -8.46
CA ALA A 45 3.96 -6.19 -7.19
C ALA A 45 2.93 -5.45 -6.32
N ASP A 46 2.10 -4.59 -6.90
CA ASP A 46 1.04 -3.86 -6.20
C ASP A 46 -0.01 -4.80 -5.63
N ASP A 47 -0.43 -5.82 -6.39
CA ASP A 47 -1.37 -6.83 -5.91
C ASP A 47 -0.84 -7.57 -4.66
N ILE A 48 0.43 -8.01 -4.69
CA ILE A 48 1.06 -8.67 -3.53
C ILE A 48 1.04 -7.74 -2.31
N PHE A 49 1.43 -6.47 -2.49
CA PHE A 49 1.48 -5.53 -1.38
C PHE A 49 0.09 -5.21 -0.81
N ILE A 50 -0.87 -4.91 -1.67
CA ILE A 50 -2.25 -4.56 -1.27
C ILE A 50 -2.96 -5.76 -0.64
N ARG A 51 -2.82 -6.97 -1.21
CA ARG A 51 -3.35 -8.20 -0.61
C ARG A 51 -2.71 -8.46 0.74
N GLY A 52 -1.38 -8.31 0.84
CA GLY A 52 -0.65 -8.43 2.09
C GLY A 52 -1.23 -7.52 3.19
N LEU A 53 -1.50 -6.26 2.87
CA LEU A 53 -2.08 -5.28 3.80
C LEU A 53 -3.48 -5.68 4.26
N ARG A 54 -4.31 -6.24 3.37
CA ARG A 54 -5.68 -6.70 3.69
C ARG A 54 -5.68 -7.94 4.57
N ASP A 55 -4.75 -8.86 4.32
CA ASP A 55 -4.66 -10.14 5.00
C ASP A 55 -3.99 -10.04 6.37
N TYR A 56 -3.11 -9.05 6.57
CA TYR A 56 -2.43 -8.85 7.84
C TYR A 56 -3.36 -8.21 8.87
N LYS A 57 -3.81 -9.00 9.84
CA LYS A 57 -4.74 -8.59 10.90
C LYS A 57 -4.02 -8.17 12.17
N ILE A 58 -4.51 -7.13 12.80
CA ILE A 58 -4.09 -6.73 14.16
C ILE A 58 -5.31 -6.52 15.05
N ARG A 59 -5.11 -6.69 16.34
CA ARG A 59 -6.09 -6.29 17.36
C ARG A 59 -5.78 -4.89 17.85
N MET A 60 -6.82 -4.08 18.00
CA MET A 60 -6.72 -2.75 18.57
C MET A 60 -7.94 -2.44 19.41
N ASP A 61 -7.74 -1.64 20.45
CA ASP A 61 -8.84 -1.07 21.22
C ASP A 61 -9.74 -0.20 20.33
N VAL A 62 -11.05 -0.28 20.53
CA VAL A 62 -12.04 0.43 19.70
C VAL A 62 -11.88 1.94 19.79
N ASP A 63 -11.59 2.48 20.98
CA ASP A 63 -11.43 3.92 21.16
C ASP A 63 -10.16 4.42 20.47
N GLN A 64 -9.11 3.59 20.45
CA GLN A 64 -7.95 3.83 19.59
C GLN A 64 -8.32 3.76 18.11
N ALA A 65 -9.05 2.72 17.68
CA ALA A 65 -9.45 2.51 16.30
C ALA A 65 -10.25 3.70 15.73
N ARG A 66 -11.15 4.27 16.53
CA ARG A 66 -11.95 5.47 16.16
C ARG A 66 -11.07 6.68 15.82
N ARG A 67 -9.86 6.75 16.37
CA ARG A 67 -8.92 7.85 16.14
C ARG A 67 -7.98 7.61 14.97
N VAL A 68 -7.59 6.35 14.73
CA VAL A 68 -6.45 6.05 13.84
C VAL A 68 -6.82 5.39 12.52
N LEU A 69 -8.01 4.79 12.40
CA LEU A 69 -8.42 4.14 11.15
C LEU A 69 -8.78 5.16 10.07
N ALA A 70 -7.99 5.19 9.00
CA ALA A 70 -8.25 6.02 7.83
C ALA A 70 -9.62 5.71 7.18
N ALA A 71 -10.03 4.44 7.18
CA ALA A 71 -11.34 4.02 6.67
C ALA A 71 -12.51 4.25 7.68
N GLY A 72 -12.19 4.63 8.92
CA GLY A 72 -13.12 4.65 10.04
C GLY A 72 -13.37 3.25 10.62
N VAL A 73 -14.04 3.21 11.77
CA VAL A 73 -14.38 1.96 12.46
C VAL A 73 -15.58 1.28 11.77
N PRO A 74 -15.58 -0.06 11.61
CA PRO A 74 -16.70 -0.80 11.02
C PRO A 74 -18.03 -0.51 11.75
N ALA A 75 -19.14 -0.43 10.99
CA ALA A 75 -20.45 -0.04 11.52
C ALA A 75 -21.00 -0.97 12.62
N GLY A 76 -20.49 -2.20 12.72
CA GLY A 76 -20.85 -3.18 13.76
C GLY A 76 -19.87 -3.28 14.92
N ALA A 77 -18.87 -2.39 15.03
CA ALA A 77 -17.89 -2.46 16.10
C ALA A 77 -18.55 -2.26 17.48
N PRO A 78 -18.10 -3.00 18.52
CA PRO A 78 -18.61 -2.84 19.87
C PRO A 78 -18.33 -1.44 20.41
N ARG A 79 -19.06 -1.03 21.47
CA ARG A 79 -18.83 0.29 22.08
C ARG A 79 -17.45 0.41 22.73
N HIS A 80 -16.99 -0.67 23.36
CA HIS A 80 -15.70 -0.80 24.06
C HIS A 80 -15.08 -2.18 23.78
N GLY A 81 -13.79 -2.33 24.07
CA GLY A 81 -13.04 -3.57 23.88
C GLY A 81 -12.16 -3.54 22.64
N GLU A 82 -11.74 -4.71 22.16
CA GLU A 82 -10.88 -4.82 20.99
C GLU A 82 -11.65 -5.18 19.72
N ILE A 83 -11.15 -4.69 18.59
CA ILE A 83 -11.58 -5.13 17.26
C ILE A 83 -10.38 -5.63 16.47
N GLU A 84 -10.67 -6.52 15.54
CA GLU A 84 -9.72 -6.93 14.53
C GLU A 84 -9.85 -6.04 13.29
N VAL A 85 -8.73 -5.52 12.82
CA VAL A 85 -8.64 -4.72 11.59
C VAL A 85 -7.45 -5.14 10.76
N SER A 86 -7.43 -4.78 9.49
CA SER A 86 -6.25 -4.98 8.65
C SER A 86 -5.29 -3.79 8.68
N LEU A 87 -4.05 -3.98 8.20
CA LEU A 87 -3.16 -2.84 7.93
C LEU A 87 -3.73 -1.94 6.82
N TYR A 88 -4.47 -2.52 5.86
CA TYR A 88 -5.12 -1.77 4.80
C TYR A 88 -6.09 -0.70 5.35
N ASP A 89 -6.79 -1.00 6.44
CA ASP A 89 -7.78 -0.09 7.05
C ASP A 89 -7.13 1.08 7.81
N GLN A 90 -5.88 0.90 8.24
CA GLN A 90 -5.09 1.91 8.96
C GLN A 90 -4.37 2.88 8.03
N VAL A 91 -3.98 2.40 6.85
CA VAL A 91 -3.26 3.19 5.86
C VAL A 91 -4.25 4.04 5.05
N TRP A 92 -3.94 5.31 4.83
CA TRP A 92 -4.74 6.21 3.99
C TRP A 92 -4.62 5.84 2.52
N GLN A 93 -3.39 5.66 2.06
CA GLN A 93 -3.07 5.25 0.71
C GLN A 93 -1.83 4.37 0.71
N ALA A 94 -1.90 3.26 -0.02
CA ALA A 94 -0.77 2.37 -0.28
C ALA A 94 -0.61 2.11 -1.80
N GLY A 95 0.62 1.80 -2.20
CA GLY A 95 0.93 1.37 -3.55
C GLY A 95 2.40 0.99 -3.71
N VAL A 96 2.73 0.47 -4.88
CA VAL A 96 4.10 0.20 -5.31
C VAL A 96 4.52 1.22 -6.36
N ILE A 97 5.82 1.55 -6.41
CA ILE A 97 6.43 2.43 -7.41
C ILE A 97 7.55 1.64 -8.07
N LEU A 98 7.56 1.60 -9.40
CA LEU A 98 8.59 0.94 -10.19
C LEU A 98 9.72 1.93 -10.52
N LEU A 99 10.92 1.63 -10.04
CA LEU A 99 12.07 2.53 -10.18
C LEU A 99 12.77 2.34 -11.53
N PRO A 100 13.33 3.39 -12.15
CA PRO A 100 13.99 3.32 -13.45
C PRO A 100 15.47 2.88 -13.28
N VAL A 101 15.76 2.11 -12.23
CA VAL A 101 17.09 1.61 -11.90
C VAL A 101 17.06 0.10 -11.78
N LYS A 102 18.18 -0.52 -12.13
CA LYS A 102 18.39 -1.95 -11.96
C LYS A 102 19.38 -2.21 -10.83
N SER A 103 19.20 -3.34 -10.17
CA SER A 103 20.06 -3.77 -9.06
C SER A 103 20.60 -5.17 -9.31
N VAL A 104 21.75 -5.49 -8.72
CA VAL A 104 22.31 -6.84 -8.77
C VAL A 104 21.59 -7.71 -7.73
N GLY A 105 21.12 -8.89 -8.12
CA GLY A 105 20.56 -9.90 -7.22
C GLY A 105 21.27 -11.24 -7.41
N VAL A 106 20.95 -12.19 -6.53
CA VAL A 106 21.36 -13.59 -6.66
C VAL A 106 20.10 -14.43 -6.60
N MET A 107 19.82 -15.19 -7.65
CA MET A 107 18.68 -16.11 -7.74
C MET A 107 19.21 -17.50 -8.07
N GLY A 108 19.17 -18.40 -7.09
CA GLY A 108 19.94 -19.65 -7.18
C GLY A 108 21.44 -19.37 -7.21
N ASP A 109 22.13 -19.89 -8.22
CA ASP A 109 23.58 -19.69 -8.40
C ASP A 109 23.92 -18.58 -9.41
N GLU A 110 22.91 -17.94 -10.02
CA GLU A 110 23.10 -16.91 -11.05
C GLU A 110 22.92 -15.49 -10.51
N ARG A 111 23.68 -14.56 -11.11
CA ARG A 111 23.51 -13.13 -10.88
C ARG A 111 22.38 -12.60 -11.75
N THR A 112 21.46 -11.86 -11.15
CA THR A 112 20.38 -11.17 -11.87
C THR A 112 20.63 -9.67 -11.92
N TYR A 113 20.14 -9.01 -12.97
CA TYR A 113 20.14 -7.55 -13.10
C TYR A 113 18.75 -7.06 -13.47
N GLU A 114 17.92 -6.91 -12.43
CA GLU A 114 16.48 -6.66 -12.52
C GLU A 114 16.10 -5.34 -11.84
N GLN A 115 14.83 -4.92 -11.98
CA GLN A 115 14.38 -3.64 -11.43
C GLN A 115 14.25 -3.67 -9.91
N ALA A 116 14.30 -2.48 -9.32
CA ALA A 116 13.89 -2.24 -7.94
C ALA A 116 12.49 -1.64 -7.89
N VAL A 117 11.73 -1.96 -6.83
CA VAL A 117 10.45 -1.33 -6.52
C VAL A 117 10.49 -0.68 -5.14
N ALA A 118 9.76 0.42 -4.98
CA ALA A 118 9.51 1.06 -3.69
C ALA A 118 8.07 0.79 -3.24
N LEU A 119 7.92 0.25 -2.04
CA LEU A 119 6.64 0.21 -1.35
C LEU A 119 6.36 1.61 -0.78
N ARG A 120 5.14 2.10 -0.93
CA ARG A 120 4.68 3.38 -0.38
C ARG A 120 3.39 3.16 0.39
N ALA A 121 3.38 3.53 1.65
CA ALA A 121 2.17 3.57 2.46
C ALA A 121 2.22 4.81 3.36
N VAL A 122 1.12 5.56 3.39
CA VAL A 122 1.03 6.80 4.16
C VAL A 122 -0.22 6.84 5.02
N THR A 123 -0.11 7.46 6.17
CA THR A 123 -1.23 7.88 7.01
C THR A 123 -1.43 9.39 6.87
N SER A 124 -2.68 9.82 6.72
CA SER A 124 -3.02 11.23 6.56
C SER A 124 -4.42 11.49 7.09
N THR A 125 -4.64 12.71 7.60
CA THR A 125 -5.95 13.21 8.01
C THR A 125 -6.61 14.08 6.94
N ASP A 126 -5.84 14.72 6.07
CA ASP A 126 -6.32 15.75 5.13
C ASP A 126 -5.68 15.71 3.72
N ALA A 127 -4.83 14.72 3.45
CA ALA A 127 -3.99 14.60 2.26
C ALA A 127 -3.00 15.76 1.99
N MET A 128 -3.02 16.83 2.79
CA MET A 128 -2.10 17.97 2.72
C MET A 128 -0.81 17.68 3.49
N THR A 129 -0.95 17.00 4.62
CA THR A 129 0.17 16.45 5.40
C THR A 129 0.00 14.93 5.50
N ALA A 130 1.09 14.19 5.31
CA ALA A 130 1.07 12.74 5.41
C ALA A 130 2.38 12.22 5.96
N ASP A 131 2.30 11.27 6.89
CA ASP A 131 3.47 10.56 7.38
C ASP A 131 3.54 9.16 6.77
N TRP A 132 4.75 8.62 6.63
CA TRP A 132 4.92 7.25 6.17
C TRP A 132 4.38 6.28 7.23
N SER A 133 3.75 5.19 6.81
CA SER A 133 3.13 4.25 7.76
C SER A 133 4.18 3.37 8.42
N HIS A 134 4.16 3.25 9.75
CA HIS A 134 5.06 2.36 10.47
C HIS A 134 4.58 0.91 10.39
N LEU A 135 4.77 0.27 9.22
CA LEU A 135 4.34 -1.10 8.99
C LEU A 135 5.23 -2.10 9.76
N PRO A 136 4.67 -3.21 10.29
CA PRO A 136 5.46 -4.23 10.99
C PRO A 136 6.61 -4.78 10.12
N TYR A 137 7.78 -4.97 10.72
CA TYR A 137 8.96 -5.42 9.97
C TYR A 137 8.82 -6.84 9.43
N ASP A 138 8.14 -7.72 10.14
CA ASP A 138 7.83 -9.08 9.69
C ASP A 138 6.89 -9.07 8.48
N PHE A 139 5.91 -8.15 8.47
CA PHE A 139 5.05 -7.91 7.32
C PHE A 139 5.87 -7.42 6.11
N LEU A 140 6.73 -6.42 6.29
CA LEU A 140 7.60 -5.88 5.24
C LEU A 140 8.53 -6.97 4.68
N ALA A 141 9.12 -7.79 5.55
CA ALA A 141 9.97 -8.90 5.16
C ALA A 141 9.21 -9.94 4.32
N ARG A 142 7.99 -10.30 4.73
CA ARG A 142 7.12 -11.23 3.99
C ARG A 142 6.77 -10.70 2.60
N VAL A 143 6.32 -9.44 2.51
CA VAL A 143 5.96 -8.81 1.23
C VAL A 143 7.18 -8.70 0.31
N SER A 144 8.32 -8.26 0.84
CA SER A 144 9.57 -8.16 0.09
C SER A 144 9.96 -9.50 -0.52
N ASN A 145 9.97 -10.57 0.29
CA ASN A 145 10.27 -11.92 -0.17
C ASN A 145 9.26 -12.41 -1.21
N GLU A 146 7.96 -12.14 -1.02
CA GLU A 146 6.94 -12.59 -1.97
C GLU A 146 7.07 -11.87 -3.33
N ILE A 147 7.34 -10.57 -3.34
CA ILE A 147 7.58 -9.80 -4.57
C ILE A 147 8.81 -10.34 -5.30
N ILE A 148 9.96 -10.45 -4.61
CA ILE A 148 11.22 -10.90 -5.23
C ILE A 148 11.10 -12.31 -5.82
N ASN A 149 10.36 -13.21 -5.17
CA ASN A 149 10.24 -14.58 -5.63
C ASN A 149 9.17 -14.80 -6.71
N LYS A 150 8.15 -13.95 -6.79
CA LYS A 150 7.00 -14.15 -7.70
C LYS A 150 6.93 -13.17 -8.86
N VAL A 151 7.48 -11.97 -8.73
CA VAL A 151 7.40 -10.93 -9.75
C VAL A 151 8.65 -10.97 -10.62
N ARG A 152 8.53 -11.61 -11.79
CA ARG A 152 9.65 -11.69 -12.75
C ARG A 152 10.07 -10.28 -13.18
N GLY A 153 11.36 -9.97 -13.02
CA GLY A 153 11.93 -8.66 -13.36
C GLY A 153 12.10 -7.72 -12.16
N VAL A 154 11.86 -8.20 -10.93
CA VAL A 154 12.12 -7.47 -9.69
C VAL A 154 12.99 -8.30 -8.74
N ASN A 155 14.14 -7.75 -8.36
CA ASN A 155 15.06 -8.40 -7.41
C ASN A 155 15.38 -7.54 -6.18
N ARG A 156 14.69 -6.40 -6.02
CA ARG A 156 14.89 -5.51 -4.89
C ARG A 156 13.62 -4.77 -4.54
N VAL A 157 13.36 -4.69 -3.25
CA VAL A 157 12.25 -3.95 -2.66
C VAL A 157 12.81 -3.01 -1.61
N CYS A 158 12.41 -1.73 -1.67
CA CYS A 158 12.65 -0.76 -0.61
C CYS A 158 11.31 -0.24 -0.07
N TYR A 159 11.35 0.46 1.07
CA TYR A 159 10.19 1.12 1.65
C TYR A 159 10.45 2.62 1.78
N ASP A 160 9.51 3.43 1.30
CA ASP A 160 9.62 4.89 1.35
C ASP A 160 9.21 5.44 2.73
N ILE A 161 10.22 5.92 3.46
CA ILE A 161 10.10 6.50 4.81
C ILE A 161 10.09 8.04 4.80
N SER A 162 9.71 8.66 3.68
CA SER A 162 9.71 10.12 3.52
C SER A 162 8.31 10.70 3.76
N SER A 163 8.20 11.64 4.71
CA SER A 163 6.93 12.33 4.99
C SER A 163 6.64 13.44 3.98
N LYS A 164 5.36 13.83 3.90
CA LYS A 164 4.86 15.00 3.15
C LYS A 164 4.48 16.10 4.15
N PRO A 165 5.12 17.29 4.11
CA PRO A 165 6.34 17.66 3.36
C PRO A 165 7.62 17.02 3.95
N PRO A 166 8.78 17.01 3.23
CA PRO A 166 9.06 17.69 1.96
C PRO A 166 8.69 16.90 0.70
N SER A 167 8.37 15.61 0.84
CA SER A 167 8.05 14.74 -0.30
C SER A 167 6.57 14.84 -0.69
N THR A 168 6.18 14.12 -1.74
CA THR A 168 4.78 13.88 -2.13
C THR A 168 4.36 12.45 -1.80
N ILE A 169 3.06 12.13 -1.96
CA ILE A 169 2.56 10.76 -1.76
C ILE A 169 2.96 9.89 -2.96
N GLU A 170 2.60 10.34 -4.17
CA GLU A 170 3.07 9.78 -5.44
C GLU A 170 4.48 10.31 -5.75
N TRP A 171 5.19 9.64 -6.67
CA TRP A 171 6.55 10.03 -7.06
C TRP A 171 6.61 10.79 -8.40
N GLU A 172 5.52 10.83 -9.19
CA GLU A 172 5.35 11.65 -10.40
C GLU A 172 3.93 12.24 -10.50
#